data_AF-A0A382VZ41-F1
#
_entry.id   AF-A0A382VZ41-F1
#
_cell.length_a   1.000
_cell.length_b   1.000
_cell.length_c   1.000
_cell.angle_alpha   90.00
_cell.angle_beta   90.00
_cell.angle_gamma   90.00
#
_symmetry.space_group_name_H-M   'P 1'
#
loop_
_entity.id
_entity.type
_entity.pdbx_description
1 polymer ?
#
loop_
_entity_poly.entity_id
_entity_poly.type
_entity_poly.pdbx_seq_one_letter_code
_entity_poly.pdbx_strand_id
1 'polypeptide(L)'
;MSSNKNELNLSEFVSLCKRRGFIYQSGEIYGGVGSTWDYGPMGTELKRNIKNLWWNTFVLKRDDIVGIDTSILTHQDIWKASGHIDNFNDP
;
A
#
# COMPACT_ATOMS: atom_id res chain seq x y z
N MET A 1 -23.32 29.82 5.65
CA MET A 1 -22.19 29.27 4.89
C MET A 1 -22.53 27.83 4.54
N SER A 2 -22.79 27.56 3.26
CA SER A 2 -23.18 26.25 2.76
C SER A 2 -21.96 25.32 2.78
N SER A 3 -21.91 24.38 3.71
CA SER A 3 -20.91 23.30 3.70
C SER A 3 -20.98 22.56 2.37
N ASN A 4 -19.85 22.46 1.68
CA ASN A 4 -19.71 21.69 0.44
C ASN A 4 -20.03 20.22 0.74
N LYS A 5 -21.16 19.71 0.25
CA LYS A 5 -21.62 18.32 0.47
C LYS A 5 -20.69 17.22 -0.10
N ASN A 6 -19.58 17.59 -0.72
CA ASN A 6 -18.62 16.67 -1.36
C ASN A 6 -17.27 16.57 -0.63
N GLU A 7 -17.13 17.18 0.55
CA GLU A 7 -15.89 17.08 1.32
C GLU A 7 -15.87 15.76 2.09
N LEU A 8 -15.06 14.80 1.65
CA LEU A 8 -14.87 13.52 2.32
C LEU A 8 -14.20 13.75 3.68
N ASN A 9 -14.93 13.48 4.75
CA ASN A 9 -14.35 13.46 6.09
C ASN A 9 -13.48 12.20 6.25
N LEU A 10 -12.17 12.39 6.43
CA LEU A 10 -11.21 11.30 6.57
C LEU A 10 -11.54 10.37 7.74
N SER A 11 -12.05 10.90 8.86
CA SER A 11 -12.41 10.09 10.03
C SER A 11 -13.62 9.19 9.74
N GLU A 12 -14.59 9.68 8.96
CA GLU A 12 -15.74 8.88 8.52
C GLU A 12 -15.31 7.79 7.54
N PHE A 13 -14.41 8.11 6.61
CA PHE A 13 -13.85 7.16 5.66
C PHE A 13 -13.06 6.05 6.36
N VAL A 14 -12.16 6.39 7.27
CA VAL A 14 -11.39 5.40 8.07
C VAL A 14 -12.34 4.51 8.87
N SER A 15 -13.37 5.10 9.49
CA SER A 15 -14.40 4.36 10.23
C SER A 15 -15.16 3.39 9.34
N LEU A 16 -15.47 3.78 8.10
CA LEU A 16 -16.11 2.91 7.11
C LEU A 16 -15.19 1.75 6.71
N CYS A 17 -13.92 2.03 6.41
CA CYS A 17 -12.92 1.02 6.05
C CYS A 17 -12.80 -0.06 7.12
N LYS A 18 -12.72 0.36 8.39
CA LYS A 18 -12.69 -0.58 9.53
C LYS A 18 -13.99 -1.37 9.66
N ARG A 19 -15.15 -0.70 9.65
CA ARG A 19 -16.48 -1.33 9.82
C ARG A 19 -16.83 -2.31 8.71
N ARG A 20 -16.32 -2.09 7.49
CA ARG A 20 -16.62 -2.92 6.30
C ARG A 20 -15.53 -3.94 5.97
N GLY A 21 -14.49 -4.06 6.80
CA GLY A 21 -13.45 -5.05 6.62
C GLY A 21 -12.50 -4.77 5.46
N PHE A 22 -12.18 -3.50 5.23
CA PHE A 22 -11.13 -3.08 4.30
C PHE A 22 -9.76 -2.99 4.96
N ILE A 23 -9.61 -2.16 6.00
CA ILE A 23 -8.31 -1.87 6.61
C ILE A 23 -8.46 -1.83 8.13
N TYR A 24 -7.51 -2.44 8.84
CA TYR A 24 -7.40 -2.45 10.29
C TYR A 24 -6.05 -1.88 10.75
N GLN A 25 -6.01 -1.30 11.93
CA GLN A 25 -4.75 -0.92 12.57
C GLN A 25 -3.99 -2.20 12.93
N SER A 26 -2.75 -2.36 12.46
CA SER A 26 -2.01 -3.57 12.80
C SER A 26 -1.66 -3.58 14.29
N GLY A 27 -1.82 -4.73 14.94
CA GLY A 27 -1.61 -4.91 16.37
C GLY A 27 -2.64 -4.19 17.26
N GLU A 28 -3.83 -3.87 16.74
CA GLU A 28 -4.82 -3.04 17.45
C GLU A 28 -5.10 -3.47 18.90
N ILE A 29 -5.27 -4.79 19.14
CA ILE A 29 -5.54 -5.33 20.48
C ILE A 29 -4.37 -5.20 21.46
N TYR A 30 -3.19 -4.81 20.97
CA TYR A 30 -1.97 -4.59 21.74
C TYR A 30 -1.52 -3.12 21.73
N GLY A 31 -2.42 -2.19 21.35
CA GLY A 31 -2.13 -0.75 21.30
C GLY A 31 -1.70 -0.23 19.93
N GLY A 32 -1.59 -1.12 18.94
CA GLY A 32 -1.25 -0.76 17.57
C GLY A 32 0.25 -0.55 17.31
N VAL A 33 0.66 -0.74 16.07
CA VAL A 33 2.00 -0.42 15.59
C VAL A 33 1.91 0.75 14.60
N GLY A 34 2.56 1.86 14.94
CA GLY A 34 2.56 3.07 14.10
C GLY A 34 2.96 2.77 12.66
N SER A 35 2.28 3.42 11.72
CA SER A 35 2.56 3.31 10.28
C SER A 35 2.38 1.91 9.66
N THR A 36 1.65 1.01 10.31
CA THR A 36 1.36 -0.33 9.79
C THR A 36 -0.12 -0.68 9.87
N TRP A 37 -0.63 -1.34 8.82
CA TRP A 37 -2.05 -1.66 8.67
C TRP A 37 -2.25 -3.02 8.01
N ASP A 38 -3.32 -3.70 8.42
CA ASP A 38 -3.70 -5.01 7.90
C ASP A 38 -4.92 -4.91 6.98
N TYR A 39 -4.89 -5.62 5.86
CA TYR A 39 -6.01 -5.66 4.92
C TYR A 39 -7.01 -6.72 5.37
N GLY A 40 -8.26 -6.32 5.59
CA GLY A 40 -9.37 -7.22 5.87
C GLY A 40 -9.85 -8.00 4.64
N PRO A 41 -10.93 -8.79 4.75
CA PRO A 41 -11.43 -9.61 3.63
C PRO A 41 -11.74 -8.79 2.37
N MET A 42 -12.47 -7.68 2.50
CA MET A 42 -12.82 -6.83 1.36
C MET A 42 -11.60 -6.04 0.85
N GLY A 43 -10.73 -5.62 1.76
CA GLY A 43 -9.50 -4.89 1.39
C GLY A 43 -8.52 -5.75 0.62
N THR A 44 -8.40 -7.03 0.99
CA THR A 44 -7.54 -7.99 0.31
C THR A 44 -8.00 -8.23 -1.13
N GLU A 45 -9.30 -8.43 -1.34
CA GLU A 45 -9.86 -8.60 -2.68
C GLU A 45 -9.73 -7.32 -3.51
N LEU A 46 -10.01 -6.14 -2.93
CA LEU A 46 -9.81 -4.87 -3.63
C LEU A 46 -8.34 -4.67 -4.04
N LYS A 47 -7.39 -4.90 -3.11
CA LYS A 47 -5.95 -4.81 -3.38
C LYS A 47 -5.53 -5.77 -4.48
N ARG A 48 -6.01 -7.01 -4.46
CA ARG A 48 -5.73 -8.01 -5.50
C ARG A 48 -6.29 -7.59 -6.86
N ASN A 49 -7.53 -7.09 -6.90
CA ASN A 49 -8.16 -6.63 -8.14
C ASN A 49 -7.37 -5.48 -8.78
N ILE A 50 -6.93 -4.50 -7.98
CA ILE A 50 -6.11 -3.39 -8.48
C ILE A 50 -4.76 -3.90 -9.00
N LYS A 51 -4.06 -4.77 -8.26
CA LYS A 51 -2.79 -5.36 -8.71
C LYS A 51 -2.94 -6.14 -10.02
N ASN A 52 -3.97 -6.97 -10.13
CA ASN A 52 -4.25 -7.76 -11.33
C ASN A 52 -4.58 -6.87 -12.54
N LEU A 53 -5.39 -5.82 -12.33
CA LEU A 53 -5.71 -4.86 -13.38
C LEU A 53 -4.45 -4.16 -13.88
N TRP A 54 -3.58 -3.71 -12.96
CA TRP A 54 -2.32 -3.08 -13.31
C TRP A 54 -1.40 -4.03 -14.09
N TRP A 55 -1.21 -5.25 -13.60
CA TRP A 55 -0.37 -6.25 -14.25
C TRP A 55 -0.85 -6.58 -15.66
N ASN A 56 -2.16 -6.81 -15.82
CA ASN A 56 -2.76 -7.06 -17.13
C ASN A 56 -2.56 -5.87 -18.08
N THR A 57 -2.74 -4.65 -17.60
CA THR A 57 -2.69 -3.44 -18.42
C THR A 57 -1.29 -3.10 -18.88
N PHE A 58 -0.31 -3.18 -17.97
CA PHE A 58 1.05 -2.72 -18.25
C PHE A 58 1.99 -3.84 -18.67
N VAL A 59 1.86 -5.03 -18.09
CA VAL A 59 2.79 -6.13 -18.38
C VAL A 59 2.25 -7.02 -19.50
N LEU A 60 1.01 -7.50 -19.40
CA LEU A 60 0.51 -8.50 -20.36
C LEU A 60 0.07 -7.90 -21.71
N LYS A 61 -0.41 -6.65 -21.73
CA LYS A 61 -0.92 -5.99 -22.94
C LYS A 61 0.12 -5.18 -23.71
N ARG A 62 1.37 -5.14 -23.25
CA ARG A 62 2.43 -4.37 -23.87
C ARG A 62 3.61 -5.26 -24.18
N ASP A 63 4.20 -5.06 -25.35
CA ASP A 63 5.34 -5.87 -25.81
C ASP A 63 6.69 -5.35 -25.28
N ASP A 64 6.69 -4.24 -24.54
CA ASP A 64 7.89 -3.53 -24.07
C ASP A 64 8.10 -3.56 -22.55
N ILE A 65 7.31 -4.37 -21.83
CA ILE A 65 7.41 -4.52 -20.37
C ILE A 65 7.51 -6.00 -20.00
N VAL A 66 8.51 -6.35 -19.19
CA VAL A 66 8.76 -7.72 -18.73
C VAL A 66 8.46 -7.83 -17.24
N GLY A 67 7.65 -8.83 -16.88
CA GLY A 67 7.33 -9.13 -15.48
C GLY A 67 8.48 -9.85 -14.77
N ILE A 68 8.84 -9.39 -13.57
CA ILE A 68 9.83 -10.00 -12.68
C ILE A 68 9.32 -10.01 -11.24
N ASP A 69 9.77 -10.98 -10.44
CA ASP A 69 9.53 -11.06 -9.00
C ASP A 69 10.86 -11.32 -8.28
N THR A 70 11.12 -10.57 -7.20
CA THR A 70 12.44 -10.51 -6.55
C THR A 70 12.31 -10.65 -5.04
N SER A 71 13.38 -11.11 -4.37
CA SER A 71 13.42 -11.21 -2.92
C SER A 71 13.39 -9.85 -2.22
N ILE A 72 12.77 -9.79 -1.03
CA ILE A 72 12.78 -8.58 -0.17
C ILE A 72 14.14 -8.40 0.50
N LEU A 73 14.72 -9.48 1.02
CA LEU A 73 16.08 -9.47 1.56
C LEU A 73 17.08 -9.52 0.40
N THR A 74 18.08 -8.64 0.45
CA THR A 74 19.08 -8.48 -0.61
C THR A 74 20.48 -8.23 -0.03
N HIS A 75 21.50 -8.39 -0.86
CA HIS A 75 22.90 -8.22 -0.46
C HIS A 75 23.22 -6.74 -0.16
N GLN A 76 24.00 -6.48 0.90
CA GLN A 76 24.28 -5.11 1.35
C GLN A 76 24.96 -4.24 0.29
N ASP A 77 25.85 -4.83 -0.52
CA ASP A 77 26.53 -4.10 -1.60
C ASP A 77 25.57 -3.53 -2.65
N ILE A 78 24.37 -4.10 -2.81
CA ILE A 78 23.34 -3.56 -3.73
C ILE A 78 22.80 -2.24 -3.18
N TRP A 79 22.55 -2.14 -1.88
CA TRP A 79 22.13 -0.89 -1.24
C TRP A 79 23.21 0.19 -1.32
N LYS A 80 24.48 -0.22 -1.22
CA LYS A 80 25.61 0.70 -1.39
C LYS A 80 25.72 1.19 -2.82
N ALA A 81 25.75 0.29 -3.79
CA ALA A 81 25.91 0.62 -5.20
C ALA A 81 24.75 1.49 -5.75
N SER A 82 23.54 1.30 -5.22
CA SER A 82 22.37 2.12 -5.56
C SER A 82 22.30 3.46 -4.81
N GLY A 83 23.22 3.73 -3.87
CA GLY A 83 23.29 4.97 -3.10
C GLY A 83 22.27 5.09 -1.96
N HIS A 84 21.51 4.03 -1.65
CA HIS A 84 20.50 4.07 -0.58
C HIS A 84 21.13 4.28 0.80
N ILE A 85 22.32 3.69 1.04
CA ILE A 85 23.00 3.82 2.34
C ILE A 85 23.31 5.29 2.67
N ASP A 86 23.76 6.06 1.68
CA ASP A 86 24.23 7.43 1.91
C ASP A 86 23.10 8.46 1.86
N ASN A 87 22.01 8.18 1.13
CA ASN A 87 20.99 9.19 0.80
C ASN A 87 19.58 8.91 1.34
N PHE A 88 19.27 7.70 1.81
CA PHE A 88 17.93 7.38 2.33
C PHE A 88 17.82 7.73 3.82
N ASN A 89 17.91 9.02 4.12
CA ASN A 89 17.72 9.58 5.46
C ASN A 89 17.04 10.95 5.39
N ASP A 90 16.18 11.24 6.37
CA ASP A 90 15.59 12.55 6.59
C ASP A 90 16.35 13.22 7.77
N PRO A 91 17.06 14.35 7.56
CA PRO A 91 17.83 15.06 8.61
C PRO A 91 17.00 15.63 9.76
#